data_AF-A0A661ZMR3-F1
#
_entry.id   AF-A0A661ZMR3-F1
#
_cell.length_a   1.000
_cell.length_b   1.000
_cell.length_c   1.000
_cell.angle_alpha   90.00
_cell.angle_beta   90.00
_cell.angle_gamma   90.00
#
_symmetry.space_group_name_H-M   'P 1'
#
loop_
_entity.id
_entity.type
_entity.pdbx_description
1 polymer ?
#
loop_
_entity_poly.entity_id
_entity_poly.type
_entity_poly.pdbx_seq_one_letter_code
_entity_poly.pdbx_strand_id
1 'polypeptide(L)'
;DYSKWGAYAMSKLSNLLFTIELARRFTTSGIEMIAAAAHPGYADTELQAKGAKMNGSRFGAGSFNLVNRIVAQSAEKGALPTLYAATAEDVDQGGYYGPDGFMRLAGWPSPERPSKKRVNDQVAGRLWELSEELTGLRIPI
;
A
#
# COMPACT_ATOMS: atom_id res chain seq x y z
N ASP A 1 -12.09 22.03 1.51
CA ASP A 1 -11.83 21.38 2.81
C ASP A 1 -10.91 20.18 2.69
N TYR A 2 -10.02 20.00 3.66
CA TYR A 2 -9.04 18.91 3.70
C TYR A 2 -9.58 17.70 4.50
N SER A 3 -9.41 16.49 3.96
CA SER A 3 -9.75 15.24 4.65
C SER A 3 -8.48 14.43 4.92
N LYS A 4 -8.13 14.26 6.22
CA LYS A 4 -6.94 13.50 6.65
C LYS A 4 -6.92 12.07 6.09
N TRP A 5 -8.04 11.35 6.22
CA TRP A 5 -8.16 9.98 5.73
C TRP A 5 -8.23 9.91 4.21
N GLY A 6 -8.84 10.90 3.55
CA GLY A 6 -8.84 11.00 2.09
C GLY A 6 -7.43 11.21 1.53
N ALA A 7 -6.66 12.13 2.11
CA ALA A 7 -5.27 12.38 1.72
C ALA A 7 -4.37 11.16 1.96
N TYR A 8 -4.56 10.46 3.09
CA TYR A 8 -3.85 9.20 3.36
C TYR A 8 -4.20 8.11 2.34
N ALA A 9 -5.49 7.92 2.03
CA ALA A 9 -5.91 6.94 1.03
C ALA A 9 -5.32 7.27 -0.36
N MET A 10 -5.28 8.55 -0.72
CA MET A 10 -4.64 9.01 -1.96
C MET A 10 -3.14 8.75 -1.97
N SER A 11 -2.41 8.97 -0.88
CA SER A 11 -0.97 8.68 -0.85
C SER A 11 -0.69 7.17 -1.00
N LYS A 12 -1.53 6.30 -0.41
CA LYS A 12 -1.41 4.84 -0.61
C LYS A 12 -1.76 4.41 -2.02
N LEU A 13 -2.76 5.02 -2.64
CA LEU A 13 -3.05 4.81 -4.06
C LEU A 13 -1.85 5.25 -4.94
N SER A 14 -1.21 6.38 -4.61
CA SER A 14 -0.03 6.86 -5.32
C SER A 14 1.14 5.88 -5.25
N ASN A 15 1.39 5.23 -4.11
CA ASN A 15 2.44 4.20 -4.02
C ASN A 15 2.22 3.04 -5.00
N LEU A 16 0.96 2.59 -5.12
CA LEU A 16 0.62 1.50 -6.05
C LEU A 16 0.77 1.94 -7.51
N LEU A 17 0.25 3.13 -7.85
CA LEU A 17 0.42 3.71 -9.19
C LEU A 17 1.90 3.89 -9.55
N PHE A 18 2.72 4.38 -8.62
CA PHE A 18 4.16 4.53 -8.81
C PHE A 18 4.83 3.17 -9.10
N THR A 19 4.46 2.13 -8.34
CA THR A 19 4.99 0.77 -8.54
C THR A 19 4.66 0.24 -9.94
N ILE A 20 3.42 0.46 -10.41
CA ILE A 20 2.99 0.02 -11.74
C ILE A 20 3.74 0.74 -12.86
N GLU A 21 3.92 2.04 -12.74
CA GLU A 21 4.70 2.81 -13.73
C GLU A 21 6.19 2.42 -13.69
N LEU A 22 6.76 2.18 -12.50
CA LEU A 22 8.12 1.67 -12.35
C LEU A 22 8.30 0.31 -13.04
N ALA A 23 7.36 -0.62 -12.81
CA ALA A 23 7.34 -1.94 -13.44
C ALA A 23 7.30 -1.84 -14.98
N ARG A 24 6.49 -0.91 -15.51
CA ARG A 24 6.39 -0.65 -16.95
C ARG A 24 7.69 -0.10 -17.54
N ARG A 25 8.35 0.80 -16.81
CA ARG A 25 9.64 1.38 -17.20
C ARG A 25 10.75 0.34 -17.19
N PHE A 26 10.87 -0.46 -16.13
CA PHE A 26 11.82 -1.59 -16.10
C PHE A 26 11.63 -2.52 -17.30
N THR A 27 10.39 -2.89 -17.60
CA THR A 27 10.08 -3.75 -18.75
C THR A 27 10.49 -3.09 -20.08
N THR A 28 10.17 -1.81 -20.26
CA THR A 28 10.44 -1.09 -21.52
C THR A 28 11.93 -0.85 -21.74
N SER A 29 12.67 -0.63 -20.65
CA SER A 29 14.12 -0.38 -20.66
C SER A 29 14.96 -1.65 -20.59
N GLY A 30 14.34 -2.84 -20.52
CA GLY A 30 15.03 -4.12 -20.42
C GLY A 30 15.82 -4.30 -19.12
N ILE A 31 15.38 -3.65 -18.04
CA ILE A 31 16.01 -3.78 -16.71
C ILE A 31 15.48 -5.04 -16.03
N GLU A 32 16.39 -5.93 -15.65
CA GLU A 32 16.11 -7.19 -14.95
C GLU A 32 15.85 -6.96 -13.45
N MET A 33 14.86 -6.13 -13.13
CA MET A 33 14.38 -5.89 -11.77
C MET A 33 12.85 -6.00 -11.72
N ILE A 34 12.34 -6.41 -10.56
CA ILE A 34 10.91 -6.49 -10.29
C ILE A 34 10.50 -5.31 -9.40
N ALA A 35 9.46 -4.59 -9.82
CA ALA A 35 8.75 -3.65 -8.97
C ALA A 35 7.43 -4.27 -8.54
N ALA A 36 7.25 -4.46 -7.24
CA ALA A 36 6.03 -5.02 -6.66
C ALA A 36 5.58 -4.20 -5.45
N ALA A 37 4.27 -4.21 -5.20
CA ALA A 37 3.65 -3.53 -4.07
C ALA A 37 3.03 -4.55 -3.13
N ALA A 38 3.07 -4.25 -1.83
CA ALA A 38 2.42 -5.07 -0.83
C ALA A 38 1.70 -4.20 0.22
N HIS A 39 0.65 -4.75 0.83
CA HIS A 39 0.01 -4.14 1.98
C HIS A 39 -0.22 -5.17 3.08
N PRO A 40 -0.16 -4.74 4.36
CA PRO A 40 -0.23 -5.65 5.49
C PRO A 40 -1.68 -6.04 5.87
N GLY A 41 -2.66 -5.68 5.04
CA GLY A 41 -4.08 -5.69 5.41
C GLY A 41 -4.45 -4.56 6.38
N TYR A 42 -5.43 -4.83 7.24
CA TYR A 42 -5.72 -4.02 8.41
C TYR A 42 -4.74 -4.38 9.52
N ALA A 43 -3.49 -3.93 9.36
CA ALA A 43 -2.50 -4.08 10.41
C ALA A 43 -2.71 -2.99 11.48
N ASP A 44 -2.58 -3.39 12.75
CA ASP A 44 -2.55 -2.55 13.94
C ASP A 44 -1.35 -1.62 13.90
N THR A 45 -1.37 -0.69 12.95
CA THR A 45 -0.37 0.36 12.85
C THR A 45 -0.84 1.45 13.79
N GLU A 46 0.11 2.01 14.56
CA GLU A 46 -0.12 3.14 15.47
C GLU A 46 -0.84 4.36 14.84
N LEU A 47 -1.11 4.36 13.53
CA LEU A 47 -1.87 5.36 12.78
C LEU A 47 -3.27 5.62 13.37
N GLN A 48 -3.99 4.59 13.80
CA GLN A 48 -5.32 4.78 14.41
C GLN A 48 -5.23 5.21 15.87
N ALA A 49 -4.26 4.66 16.61
CA ALA A 49 -3.97 5.06 17.98
C ALA A 49 -3.52 6.53 18.08
N LYS A 50 -2.71 7.02 17.12
CA LYS A 50 -2.32 8.44 17.02
C LYS A 50 -3.47 9.33 16.54
N GLY A 51 -4.30 8.87 15.60
CA GLY A 51 -5.52 9.58 15.19
C GLY A 51 -6.52 9.78 16.33
N ALA A 52 -6.74 8.76 17.17
CA ALA A 52 -7.60 8.83 18.34
C ALA A 52 -7.00 9.72 19.45
N LYS A 53 -5.68 9.63 19.70
CA LYS A 53 -4.97 10.52 20.65
C LYS A 53 -4.99 11.99 20.21
N MET A 54 -4.88 12.28 18.90
CA MET A 54 -4.94 13.64 18.36
C MET A 54 -6.32 14.30 18.46
N ASN A 55 -7.39 13.52 18.57
CA ASN A 55 -8.77 14.03 18.66
C ASN A 55 -9.26 14.23 20.12
N GLY A 56 -8.38 14.09 21.13
CA GLY A 56 -8.69 14.45 22.53
C GLY A 56 -9.73 13.58 23.25
N SER A 57 -10.23 12.50 22.63
CA SER A 57 -11.27 11.66 23.23
C SER A 57 -10.68 10.66 24.23
N ARG A 58 -10.77 10.99 25.53
CA ARG A 58 -10.40 10.07 26.63
C ARG A 58 -11.38 8.92 26.83
N PHE A 59 -12.57 8.98 26.21
CA PHE A 59 -13.62 7.95 26.33
C PHE A 59 -13.54 6.83 25.29
N GLY A 60 -12.71 6.96 24.25
CA GLY A 60 -12.56 5.96 23.18
C GLY A 60 -11.38 4.99 23.33
N ALA A 61 -10.47 5.21 24.29
CA ALA A 61 -9.21 4.46 24.33
C ALA A 61 -9.36 2.98 24.79
N GLY A 62 -10.40 2.64 25.56
CA GLY A 62 -10.56 1.29 26.14
C GLY A 62 -11.21 0.27 25.19
N SER A 63 -12.27 0.67 24.49
CA SER A 63 -13.07 -0.20 23.63
C SER A 63 -12.51 -0.36 22.21
N PHE A 64 -11.81 0.65 21.68
CA PHE A 64 -11.13 0.57 20.39
C PHE A 64 -9.93 -0.39 20.41
N ASN A 65 -9.22 -0.51 21.54
CA ASN A 65 -8.10 -1.45 21.69
C ASN A 65 -8.54 -2.92 21.61
N LEU A 66 -9.77 -3.25 22.03
CA LEU A 66 -10.26 -4.63 22.02
C LEU A 66 -10.75 -5.05 20.62
N VAL A 67 -11.45 -4.16 19.91
CA VAL A 67 -11.87 -4.40 18.51
C VAL A 67 -10.65 -4.42 17.59
N ASN A 68 -9.66 -3.53 17.80
CA ASN A 68 -8.41 -3.55 17.04
C ASN A 68 -7.61 -4.84 17.27
N ARG A 69 -7.51 -5.34 18.51
CA ARG A 69 -6.80 -6.59 18.80
C ARG A 69 -7.50 -7.86 18.27
N ILE A 70 -8.81 -7.78 18.00
CA ILE A 70 -9.60 -8.91 17.46
C ILE A 70 -9.63 -8.89 15.91
N VAL A 71 -9.55 -7.71 15.28
CA VAL A 71 -9.66 -7.55 13.82
C VAL A 71 -8.29 -7.37 13.14
N ALA A 72 -7.31 -6.81 13.83
CA ALA A 72 -5.99 -6.55 13.25
C ALA A 72 -5.06 -7.76 13.40
N GLN A 73 -4.36 -8.12 12.32
CA GLN A 73 -3.41 -9.22 12.39
C GLN A 73 -2.12 -8.80 13.11
N SER A 74 -1.43 -9.77 13.71
CA SER A 74 -0.16 -9.53 14.41
C SER A 74 0.85 -8.84 13.49
N ALA A 75 1.78 -8.07 14.06
CA ALA A 75 2.83 -7.41 13.28
C ALA A 75 3.62 -8.41 12.40
N GLU A 76 3.88 -9.60 12.93
CA GLU A 76 4.52 -10.72 12.21
C GLU A 76 3.72 -11.13 10.98
N LYS A 77 2.40 -11.37 11.14
CA LYS A 77 1.55 -11.71 9.98
C LYS A 77 1.43 -10.54 9.01
N GLY A 78 1.34 -9.31 9.53
CA GLY A 78 1.30 -8.06 8.77
C GLY A 78 2.51 -7.86 7.88
N ALA A 79 3.67 -8.36 8.28
CA ALA A 79 4.90 -8.30 7.50
C ALA A 79 4.93 -9.32 6.35
N LEU A 80 4.12 -10.39 6.41
CA LEU A 80 4.20 -11.49 5.43
C LEU A 80 3.98 -11.04 3.98
N PRO A 81 3.01 -10.16 3.64
CA PRO A 81 2.85 -9.72 2.25
C PRO A 81 4.07 -8.98 1.71
N THR A 82 4.74 -8.18 2.54
CA THR A 82 5.98 -7.48 2.15
C THR A 82 7.15 -8.46 2.01
N LEU A 83 7.27 -9.43 2.91
CA LEU A 83 8.29 -10.48 2.78
C LEU A 83 8.07 -11.29 1.51
N TYR A 84 6.83 -11.72 1.24
CA TYR A 84 6.47 -12.44 0.03
C TYR A 84 6.84 -11.64 -1.23
N ALA A 85 6.42 -10.38 -1.33
CA ALA A 85 6.74 -9.53 -2.49
C ALA A 85 8.25 -9.26 -2.68
N ALA A 86 9.06 -9.42 -1.62
CA ALA A 86 10.50 -9.20 -1.66
C ALA A 86 11.32 -10.48 -1.88
N THR A 87 10.79 -11.66 -1.54
CA THR A 87 11.60 -12.89 -1.48
C THR A 87 11.00 -14.11 -2.18
N ALA A 88 9.72 -14.09 -2.56
CA ALA A 88 9.12 -15.23 -3.24
C ALA A 88 9.62 -15.33 -4.69
N GLU A 89 9.75 -16.55 -5.20
CA GLU A 89 10.21 -16.80 -6.58
C GLU A 89 9.14 -16.46 -7.63
N ASP A 90 7.87 -16.45 -7.23
CA ASP A 90 6.68 -16.26 -8.06
C ASP A 90 6.12 -14.82 -7.97
N VAL A 91 7.00 -13.83 -7.80
CA VAL A 91 6.59 -12.41 -7.80
C VAL A 91 6.50 -11.88 -9.23
N ASP A 92 5.32 -11.41 -9.61
CA ASP A 92 5.06 -10.82 -10.91
C ASP A 92 5.57 -9.37 -10.98
N GLN A 93 6.06 -8.98 -12.16
CA GLN A 93 6.35 -7.58 -12.48
C GLN A 93 5.09 -6.73 -12.35
N GLY A 94 5.12 -5.69 -11.51
CA GLY A 94 3.95 -4.87 -11.19
C GLY A 94 2.95 -5.55 -10.26
N GLY A 95 3.33 -6.67 -9.63
CA GLY A 95 2.47 -7.43 -8.73
C GLY A 95 2.01 -6.63 -7.51
N TYR A 96 0.81 -6.94 -7.02
CA TYR A 96 0.23 -6.34 -5.81
C TYR A 96 -0.20 -7.45 -4.86
N TYR A 97 0.33 -7.45 -3.63
CA TYR A 97 0.16 -8.56 -2.69
C TYR A 97 -0.43 -8.10 -1.37
N GLY A 98 -1.37 -8.89 -0.85
CA GLY A 98 -2.04 -8.62 0.40
C GLY A 98 -2.63 -9.89 1.00
N PRO A 99 -3.24 -9.79 2.19
CA PRO A 99 -3.76 -10.96 2.87
C PRO A 99 -5.01 -11.54 2.18
N ASP A 100 -5.11 -12.87 2.16
CA ASP A 100 -6.16 -13.62 1.49
C ASP A 100 -7.50 -13.71 2.23
N GLY A 101 -7.56 -13.31 3.49
CA GLY A 101 -8.76 -13.45 4.30
C GLY A 101 -9.85 -12.41 4.04
N PHE A 102 -10.85 -12.41 4.92
CA PHE A 102 -12.06 -11.61 4.77
C PHE A 102 -11.74 -10.12 4.51
N MET A 103 -12.26 -9.58 3.41
CA MET A 103 -12.07 -8.18 2.99
C MET A 103 -10.60 -7.74 2.90
N ARG A 104 -9.65 -8.67 2.73
CA ARG A 104 -8.20 -8.39 2.72
C ARG A 104 -7.70 -7.73 4.00
N LEU A 105 -8.34 -8.04 5.13
CA LEU A 105 -8.01 -7.46 6.43
C LEU A 105 -6.86 -8.21 7.12
N ALA A 106 -6.83 -9.54 7.01
CA ALA A 106 -5.85 -10.42 7.65
C ALA A 106 -5.81 -11.75 6.90
N GLY A 107 -4.70 -12.48 6.97
CA GLY A 107 -4.53 -13.73 6.20
C GLY A 107 -3.10 -13.96 5.73
N TRP A 108 -2.92 -14.96 4.88
CA TRP A 108 -1.65 -15.26 4.24
C TRP A 108 -1.44 -14.40 2.98
N PRO A 109 -0.19 -14.14 2.58
CA PRO A 109 0.10 -13.40 1.35
C PRO A 109 -0.56 -14.07 0.14
N SER A 110 -1.24 -13.27 -0.67
CA SER A 110 -1.85 -13.67 -1.92
C SER A 110 -1.74 -12.53 -2.93
N PRO A 111 -1.64 -12.84 -4.24
CA PRO A 111 -1.85 -11.85 -5.28
C PRO A 111 -3.23 -11.18 -5.14
N GLU A 112 -3.24 -9.88 -5.40
CA GLU A 112 -4.41 -9.02 -5.41
C GLU A 112 -4.51 -8.23 -6.71
N ARG A 113 -5.73 -7.85 -7.08
CA ARG A 113 -5.99 -7.03 -8.27
C ARG A 113 -6.60 -5.70 -7.85
N PRO A 114 -5.91 -4.57 -8.08
CA PRO A 114 -6.47 -3.27 -7.75
C PRO A 114 -7.62 -2.90 -8.69
N SER A 115 -8.41 -1.92 -8.27
CA SER A 115 -9.52 -1.41 -9.07
C SER A 115 -9.01 -0.77 -10.37
N LYS A 116 -9.30 -1.38 -11.52
CA LYS A 116 -8.93 -0.86 -12.85
C LYS A 116 -9.43 0.56 -13.14
N LYS A 117 -10.50 1.00 -12.44
CA LYS A 117 -11.01 2.37 -12.56
C LYS A 117 -10.07 3.41 -11.93
N ARG A 118 -9.40 3.05 -10.83
CA ARG A 118 -8.50 3.94 -10.08
C ARG A 118 -7.03 3.74 -10.45
N VAL A 119 -6.70 2.54 -10.93
CA VAL A 119 -5.35 2.10 -11.23
C VAL A 119 -5.30 1.67 -12.68
N ASN A 120 -4.70 2.52 -13.51
CA ASN A 120 -4.45 2.28 -14.93
C ASN A 120 -3.21 3.06 -15.37
N ASP A 121 -2.65 2.66 -16.50
CA ASP A 121 -1.37 3.16 -17.02
C ASP A 121 -1.38 4.67 -17.26
N GLN A 122 -2.50 5.24 -17.72
CA GLN A 122 -2.62 6.67 -17.96
C GLN A 122 -2.50 7.47 -16.65
N VAL A 123 -3.14 7.00 -15.58
CA VAL A 123 -3.08 7.66 -14.27
C VAL A 123 -1.70 7.46 -13.64
N ALA A 124 -1.10 6.28 -13.80
CA ALA A 124 0.22 5.95 -13.28
C ALA A 124 1.32 6.81 -13.94
N GLY A 125 1.30 6.94 -15.27
CA GLY A 125 2.22 7.79 -16.01
C GLY A 125 2.12 9.27 -15.60
N ARG A 126 0.89 9.81 -15.49
CA ARG A 126 0.70 11.19 -15.02
C ARG A 126 1.17 11.42 -13.59
N LEU A 127 0.94 10.46 -12.70
CA LEU A 127 1.47 10.54 -11.33
C LEU A 127 2.99 10.61 -11.34
N TRP A 128 3.66 9.81 -12.17
CA TRP A 128 5.11 9.81 -12.28
C TRP A 128 5.65 11.15 -12.77
N GLU A 129 5.11 11.67 -13.88
CA GLU A 129 5.51 12.96 -14.45
C GLU A 129 5.38 14.08 -13.42
N LEU A 130 4.24 14.13 -12.71
CA LEU A 130 4.01 15.09 -11.65
C LEU A 130 4.96 14.88 -10.47
N SER A 131 5.27 13.63 -10.11
CA SER A 131 6.22 13.34 -9.03
C SER A 131 7.62 13.83 -9.38
N GLU A 132 8.07 13.65 -10.63
CA GLU A 132 9.34 14.18 -11.12
C GLU A 132 9.37 15.71 -11.10
N GLU A 133 8.29 16.37 -11.56
CA GLU A 133 8.15 17.83 -11.50
C GLU A 133 8.24 18.36 -10.06
N LEU A 134 7.46 17.79 -9.15
CA LEU A 134 7.38 18.24 -7.76
C LEU A 134 8.65 17.97 -6.96
N THR A 135 9.38 16.91 -7.30
CA THR A 135 10.64 16.56 -6.62
C THR A 135 11.87 17.17 -7.28
N GLY A 136 11.75 17.65 -8.52
CA GLY A 136 12.89 18.10 -9.33
C GLY A 136 13.83 16.97 -9.75
N LEU A 137 13.42 15.70 -9.56
CA LEU A 137 14.20 14.52 -9.91
C LEU A 137 13.70 13.92 -11.22
N ARG A 138 14.62 13.41 -12.04
CA ARG A 138 14.31 12.53 -13.16
C ARG A 138 14.96 11.19 -12.87
N ILE A 139 14.18 10.11 -12.89
CA ILE A 139 14.73 8.80 -12.59
C ILE A 139 15.29 8.21 -13.90
N PRO A 140 16.60 7.92 -13.98
CA PRO A 140 17.22 7.41 -15.20
C PRO A 140 16.92 5.92 -15.34
N ILE A 141 15.74 5.61 -15.89
CA ILE A 141 15.25 4.26 -16.18
C ILE A 141 14.93 4.21 -17.66
#